data_AF-A0A8B9C1Y4-F1
#
_entry.id   AF-A0A8B9C1Y4-F1
#
_cell.length_a   1.000
_cell.length_b   1.000
_cell.length_c   1.000
_cell.angle_alpha   90.00
_cell.angle_beta   90.00
_cell.angle_gamma   90.00
#
_symmetry.space_group_name_H-M   'P 1'
#
loop_
_entity.id
_entity.type
_entity.pdbx_description
1 polymer ?
#
loop_
_entity_poly.entity_id
_entity_poly.type
_entity_poly.pdbx_seq_one_letter_code
_entity_poly.pdbx_strand_id
1 'polypeptide(L)' 'MYKKELQLKKTIVEEIAHSADQDLMMVYLSSWLYQPYIDNSSKLLLEAMLLETGHRPC' A
#
# COMPACT_ATOMS: atom_id res chain seq x y z
N MET A 1 10.62 4.26 -5.01
CA MET A 1 9.81 3.02 -5.04
C MET A 1 8.34 3.27 -4.74
N TYR A 2 7.97 3.93 -3.63
CA TYR A 2 6.57 4.02 -3.19
C TYR A 2 5.72 5.20 -3.71
N LYS A 3 6.21 5.99 -4.69
CA LYS A 3 5.51 7.21 -5.12
C LYS A 3 4.10 6.93 -5.66
N LYS A 4 3.95 5.89 -6.48
CA LYS A 4 2.66 5.49 -7.06
C LYS A 4 1.68 5.00 -5.99
N GLU A 5 2.16 4.13 -5.09
CA GLU A 5 1.36 3.63 -3.97
C GLU A 5 0.92 4.76 -3.03
N LEU A 6 1.82 5.68 -2.71
CA LEU A 6 1.51 6.85 -1.89
C LEU A 6 0.44 7.74 -2.56
N GLN A 7 0.55 7.96 -3.87
CA GLN A 7 -0.44 8.71 -4.63
C GLN A 7 -1.80 8.02 -4.58
N LEU A 8 -1.85 6.70 -4.80
CA LEU A 8 -3.08 5.91 -4.69
C LEU A 8 -3.73 6.06 -3.32
N LYS A 9 -2.95 5.92 -2.23
CA LYS A 9 -3.47 6.04 -0.86
C LYS A 9 -4.04 7.43 -0.57
N LYS A 10 -3.40 8.49 -1.08
CA LYS A 10 -3.93 9.86 -0.96
C LYS A 10 -5.26 10.00 -1.67
N THR A 11 -5.35 9.55 -2.92
CA THR A 11 -6.59 9.58 -3.70
C THR A 11 -7.70 8.80 -3.02
N ILE A 12 -7.42 7.60 -2.50
CA ILE A 12 -8.43 6.82 -1.76
C ILE A 12 -8.97 7.61 -0.56
N VAL A 13 -8.10 8.21 0.26
CA VAL A 13 -8.52 8.97 1.45
C VAL A 13 -9.32 10.22 1.08
N GLU A 14 -8.93 10.90 0.00
CA GLU A 14 -9.64 12.09 -0.51
C GLU A 14 -11.02 11.73 -1.07
N GLU A 15 -11.17 10.60 -1.76
CA GLU A 15 -12.41 10.25 -2.48
C GLU A 15 -13.39 9.39 -1.65
N ILE A 16 -12.92 8.60 -0.67
CA ILE A 16 -13.76 7.63 0.05
C ILE A 16 -14.88 8.30 0.85
N ALA A 17 -14.66 9.51 1.37
CA ALA A 17 -15.67 10.27 2.11
C ALA A 17 -16.73 10.91 1.19
N HIS A 18 -16.43 11.03 -0.11
CA HIS A 18 -17.32 11.63 -1.12
C HIS A 18 -18.06 10.57 -1.96
N SER A 19 -17.66 9.31 -1.87
CA SER A 19 -18.28 8.19 -2.59
C SER A 19 -19.53 7.68 -1.87
N ALA A 20 -20.71 7.83 -2.49
CA ALA A 20 -21.94 7.15 -2.07
C ALA A 20 -22.14 5.79 -2.77
N ASP A 21 -21.27 5.45 -3.73
CA ASP A 21 -21.31 4.19 -4.47
C ASP A 21 -20.57 3.10 -3.70
N GLN A 22 -21.31 2.04 -3.36
CA GLN A 22 -20.80 0.88 -2.62
C GLN A 22 -19.78 0.08 -3.42
N ASP A 23 -19.96 -0.05 -4.73
CA ASP A 23 -19.03 -0.81 -5.57
C ASP A 23 -17.68 -0.09 -5.66
N LEU A 24 -17.72 1.25 -5.77
CA LEU A 24 -16.50 2.07 -5.75
C LEU A 24 -15.79 2.01 -4.39
N MET A 25 -16.54 2.03 -3.28
CA MET A 25 -15.97 1.82 -1.94
C MET A 25 -15.26 0.47 -1.82
N MET A 26 -15.82 -0.60 -2.38
CA MET A 26 -15.20 -1.93 -2.39
C MET A 26 -13.89 -1.94 -3.20
N VAL A 27 -13.82 -1.19 -4.31
CA VAL A 27 -12.57 -1.03 -5.08
C VAL A 27 -11.52 -0.27 -4.28
N TYR A 28 -11.89 0.81 -3.59
CA TYR A 28 -10.96 1.55 -2.73
C TYR A 28 -10.43 0.71 -1.57
N LEU A 29 -11.31 -0.04 -0.88
CA LEU A 29 -10.91 -0.94 0.20
C LEU A 29 -9.99 -2.06 -0.27
N SER A 30 -10.33 -2.71 -1.39
CA SER A 30 -9.50 -3.77 -1.96
C SER A 30 -8.14 -3.24 -2.43
N SER A 31 -8.11 -2.08 -3.07
CA SER A 31 -6.88 -1.40 -3.49
C SER A 31 -5.99 -1.03 -2.30
N TRP A 32 -6.59 -0.54 -1.20
CA TRP A 32 -5.87 -0.21 0.03
C TRP A 32 -5.22 -1.43 0.68
N LEU A 33 -5.94 -2.57 0.71
CA LEU A 33 -5.45 -3.80 1.31
C LEU A 33 -4.36 -4.47 0.43
N TYR A 34 -4.62 -4.55 -0.87
CA TYR A 34 -3.76 -5.27 -1.81
C TYR A 34 -2.44 -4.53 -2.12
N GLN A 35 -2.45 -3.21 -2.08
CA GLN A 35 -1.27 -2.35 -2.34
C GLN A 35 -0.62 -2.65 -3.70
N PRO A 36 -1.37 -2.45 -4.81
CA PRO A 36 -1.04 -2.95 -6.14
C PRO A 36 0.29 -2.41 -6.71
N TYR A 37 0.80 -1.29 -6.21
CA TYR A 37 2.03 -0.69 -6.70
C TYR A 37 3.27 -1.02 -5.85
N ILE A 38 3.12 -1.88 -4.83
CA ILE A 38 4.25 -2.43 -4.08
C ILE A 38 4.71 -3.72 -4.75
N ASP A 39 5.89 -3.66 -5.36
CA ASP A 39 6.54 -4.85 -5.90
C ASP A 39 7.05 -5.75 -4.75
N ASN A 40 6.87 -7.07 -4.90
CA ASN A 40 7.44 -8.08 -4.02
C ASN A 40 8.96 -7.92 -3.84
N SER A 41 9.67 -7.45 -4.87
CA SER A 41 11.10 -7.14 -4.77
C SER A 41 11.38 -6.06 -3.71
N SER A 42 10.49 -5.07 -3.58
CA SER A 42 10.59 -4.00 -2.59
C SER A 42 10.39 -4.54 -1.17
N LYS A 43 9.47 -5.49 -1.02
CA LYS A 43 9.23 -6.17 0.25
C LYS A 43 10.45 -6.99 0.66
N LEU A 44 10.99 -7.81 -0.25
CA LEU A 44 12.18 -8.61 0.01
C LEU A 44 13.38 -7.73 0.41
N LEU A 45 13.61 -6.63 -0.30
CA LEU A 45 14.70 -5.71 0.02
C LEU A 45 14.53 -5.09 1.41
N LEU A 46 13.32 -4.65 1.74
CA LEU A 46 13.02 -4.11 3.07
C LEU A 46 13.27 -5.17 4.16
N GLU A 47 12.84 -6.40 3.93
CA GLU A 47 13.05 -7.51 4.85
C GLU A 47 14.54 -7.81 5.06
N ALA A 48 15.33 -7.84 3.99
CA ALA A 48 16.78 -8.00 4.06
C ALA A 48 17.43 -6.85 4.85
N MET A 49 17.06 -5.59 4.58
CA MET A 49 17.57 -4.44 5.31
C MET A 49 17.24 -4.50 6.80
N LEU A 50 16.01 -4.88 7.17
CA LEU A 50 15.60 -5.02 8.56
C LEU A 50 16.39 -6.13 9.28
N LEU A 51 16.65 -7.24 8.58
CA LEU A 51 17.46 -8.34 9.09
C LEU A 51 18.93 -7.90 9.30
N GLU A 52 19.55 -7.30 8.27
CA GLU A 52 20.94 -6.85 8.30
C GLU A 52 21.20 -5.78 9.35
N THR A 53 20.22 -4.89 9.57
CA THR A 53 20.32 -3.82 10.59
C THR A 53 19.87 -4.28 11.97
N GLY A 54 19.50 -5.56 12.17
CA GLY A 54 19.06 -6.10 13.46
C GLY A 54 17.71 -5.57 13.95
N HIS A 55 16.93 -4.90 13.10
CA HIS A 55 15.59 -4.41 13.41
C HIS A 55 14.53 -5.52 13.29
N ARG A 56 14.88 -6.66 12.70
CA ARG A 56 14.10 -7.89 12.70
C ARG A 56 14.96 -9.07 13.19
N PRO A 57 14.49 -9.87 14.15
CA PRO A 57 15.18 -11.08 14.57
C PRO A 57 15.17 -12.16 13.47
N CYS A 58 16.24 -12.94 13.42
CA CYS A 58 16.38 -14.13 12.58
C CYS A 58 15.51 -15.30 13.07
#